data_AF-A0A5C5U398-F1
#
_entry.id   AF-A0A5C5U398-F1
#
_cell.length_a   1.000
_cell.length_b   1.000
_cell.length_c   1.000
_cell.angle_alpha   90.00
_cell.angle_beta   90.00
_cell.angle_gamma   90.00
#
_symmetry.space_group_name_H-M   'P 1'
#
loop_
_entity.id
_entity.type
_entity.pdbx_description
1 polymer ?
#
loop_
_entity_poly.entity_id
_entity_poly.type
_entity_poly.pdbx_seq_one_letter_code
_entity_poly.pdbx_strand_id
1 'polypeptide(L)'
;MVGANIYGTARATAGGTGDIDVYRDGIRAYVDGLADDGLLSPAEHASVTACLSDEQTELQFEQWGGEAGPEPGDAIPLANQVPVTGLSGAAGSEVLYSITVPGGTSGPLSITTTGGSGDVSLLVSFEAEPTTAADHRSERPGNNETVRVNAPAAGTYYVKLVGVRAYSNVRLQARY
;
A
#
# COMPACT_ATOMS: atom_id res chain seq x y z
N MET A 1 23.49 -7.45 -20.62
CA MET A 1 22.88 -7.67 -19.28
C MET A 1 22.35 -6.37 -18.64
N VAL A 2 22.64 -5.18 -19.17
CA VAL A 2 22.21 -3.89 -18.58
C VAL A 2 20.68 -3.67 -18.68
N GLY A 3 20.03 -4.06 -19.79
CA GLY A 3 18.57 -3.94 -19.95
C GLY A 3 17.73 -4.71 -18.92
N ALA A 4 18.25 -5.82 -18.37
CA ALA A 4 17.56 -6.56 -17.30
C ALA A 4 17.63 -5.85 -15.94
N ASN A 5 18.72 -5.12 -15.68
CA ASN A 5 18.85 -4.29 -14.47
C ASN A 5 17.98 -3.04 -14.56
N ILE A 6 17.85 -2.43 -15.73
CA ILE A 6 16.95 -1.28 -15.94
C ILE A 6 15.50 -1.70 -15.71
N TYR A 7 15.07 -2.84 -16.26
CA TYR A 7 13.73 -3.38 -16.05
C TYR A 7 13.44 -3.70 -14.57
N GLY A 8 14.41 -4.28 -13.85
CA GLY A 8 14.29 -4.58 -12.43
C GLY A 8 14.16 -3.31 -11.56
N THR A 9 14.97 -2.29 -11.84
CA THR A 9 14.91 -0.99 -11.14
C THR A 9 13.65 -0.21 -11.50
N ALA A 10 13.19 -0.27 -12.76
CA ALA A 10 11.94 0.34 -13.19
C ALA A 10 10.75 -0.19 -12.41
N ARG A 11 10.67 -1.51 -12.26
CA ARG A 11 9.63 -2.17 -11.47
C ARG A 11 9.69 -1.80 -9.99
N ALA A 12 10.89 -1.73 -9.41
CA ALA A 12 11.07 -1.35 -8.00
C ALA A 12 10.75 0.13 -7.74
N THR A 13 11.04 1.01 -8.69
CA THR A 13 10.80 2.46 -8.59
C THR A 13 9.33 2.79 -8.84
N ALA A 14 8.68 2.13 -9.81
CA ALA A 14 7.26 2.32 -10.13
C ALA A 14 6.35 1.88 -8.98
N GLY A 15 6.70 0.80 -8.27
CA GLY A 15 5.90 0.25 -7.17
C GLY A 15 6.22 0.81 -5.78
N GLY A 16 7.00 1.88 -5.67
CA GLY A 16 7.37 2.48 -4.38
C GLY A 16 7.15 3.99 -4.27
N THR A 17 6.42 4.59 -5.21
CA THR A 17 6.24 6.05 -5.26
C THR A 17 4.81 6.53 -5.49
N GLY A 18 3.91 5.73 -6.07
CA GLY A 18 2.50 6.09 -6.32
C GLY A 18 2.29 7.31 -7.23
N ASP A 19 3.38 7.93 -7.67
CA ASP A 19 3.45 9.20 -8.39
C ASP A 19 4.28 9.00 -9.66
N ILE A 20 3.64 9.23 -10.80
CA ILE A 20 4.23 8.98 -12.11
C ILE A 20 5.42 9.91 -12.41
N ASP A 21 5.43 11.12 -11.84
CA ASP A 21 6.50 12.08 -12.08
C ASP A 21 7.75 11.68 -11.30
N VAL A 22 7.59 11.17 -10.07
CA VAL A 22 8.69 10.58 -9.31
C VAL A 22 9.23 9.29 -9.96
N TYR A 23 8.35 8.45 -10.52
CA TYR A 23 8.79 7.28 -11.30
C TYR A 23 9.64 7.69 -12.51
N ARG A 24 9.17 8.69 -13.27
CA ARG A 24 9.87 9.23 -14.45
C ARG A 24 11.23 9.81 -14.09
N ASP A 25 11.29 10.61 -13.04
CA ASP A 25 12.56 11.20 -12.57
C ASP A 25 13.52 10.12 -12.06
N GLY A 26 13.01 9.13 -11.31
CA GLY A 26 13.82 8.04 -10.77
C GLY A 26 14.43 7.14 -11.85
N ILE A 27 13.66 6.76 -12.87
CA ILE A 27 14.17 5.89 -13.94
C ILE A 27 15.15 6.63 -14.88
N ARG A 28 14.91 7.91 -15.15
CA ARG A 28 15.82 8.75 -15.94
C ARG A 28 17.14 8.96 -15.19
N ALA A 29 17.08 9.31 -13.91
CA ALA A 29 18.27 9.45 -13.06
C ALA A 29 19.11 8.16 -12.96
N TYR A 30 18.46 6.99 -12.93
CA TYR A 30 19.16 5.71 -12.93
C TYR A 30 19.86 5.43 -14.27
N VAL A 31 19.22 5.75 -15.39
CA VAL A 31 19.81 5.59 -16.74
C VAL A 31 20.99 6.55 -16.95
N ASP A 32 20.87 7.80 -16.50
CA ASP A 32 21.97 8.77 -16.49
C ASP A 32 23.16 8.26 -15.64
N GLY A 33 22.88 7.70 -14.46
CA GLY A 33 23.91 7.12 -13.59
C GLY A 33 24.65 5.92 -14.24
N LEU A 34 23.94 5.10 -15.02
CA LEU A 34 24.56 4.00 -15.77
C LEU A 34 25.45 4.51 -16.93
N ALA A 35 25.12 5.65 -17.51
CA ALA A 35 25.96 6.28 -18.52
C ALA A 35 27.22 6.92 -17.90
N ASP A 36 27.09 7.54 -16.71
CA ASP A 36 28.23 8.11 -15.97
C ASP A 36 29.23 7.01 -15.52
N ASP A 37 28.73 5.84 -15.13
CA ASP A 37 29.56 4.67 -14.79
C ASP A 37 30.17 3.98 -16.03
N GLY A 38 29.87 4.45 -17.24
CA GLY A 38 30.36 3.87 -18.50
C GLY A 38 29.76 2.51 -18.85
N LEU A 39 28.67 2.13 -18.18
CA LEU A 39 27.94 0.87 -18.40
C LEU A 39 26.99 0.95 -19.60
N LEU A 40 26.71 2.17 -20.09
CA LEU A 40 26.00 2.43 -21.34
C LEU A 40 26.88 3.26 -22.27
N SER A 41 26.97 2.85 -23.54
CA SER A 41 27.57 3.72 -24.55
C SER A 41 26.67 4.93 -24.84
N PRO A 42 27.22 6.02 -25.42
CA PRO A 42 26.41 7.21 -25.75
C PRO A 42 25.21 6.92 -26.66
N ALA A 43 25.36 5.96 -27.58
CA ALA A 43 24.29 5.55 -28.48
C ALA A 43 23.21 4.71 -27.75
N GLU A 44 23.63 3.86 -26.80
CA GLU A 44 22.70 3.08 -25.97
C GLU A 44 21.96 3.99 -24.98
N HIS A 45 22.65 4.95 -24.36
CA HIS A 45 22.03 5.94 -23.48
C HIS A 45 20.96 6.76 -24.21
N ALA A 46 21.26 7.25 -25.41
CA ALA A 46 20.32 7.99 -26.25
C ALA A 46 19.11 7.12 -26.66
N SER A 47 19.36 5.85 -27.00
CA SER A 47 18.29 4.91 -27.37
C SER A 47 17.38 4.57 -26.18
N VAL A 48 17.95 4.36 -24.98
CA VAL A 48 17.19 4.04 -23.76
C VAL A 48 16.37 5.26 -23.32
N THR A 49 16.96 6.44 -23.34
CA THR A 49 16.27 7.69 -23.01
C THR A 49 15.12 7.99 -23.98
N ALA A 50 15.30 7.72 -25.27
CA ALA A 50 14.24 7.85 -26.27
C ALA A 50 13.08 6.84 -26.06
N CYS A 51 13.37 5.67 -25.48
CA CYS A 51 12.34 4.69 -25.08
C CYS A 51 11.64 5.04 -23.76
N LEU A 52 12.16 5.98 -22.97
CA LEU A 52 11.55 6.49 -21.73
C LEU A 52 10.73 7.78 -21.98
N SER A 53 9.98 7.80 -23.08
CA SER A 53 9.04 8.87 -23.39
C SER A 53 7.90 8.92 -22.37
N ASP A 54 7.19 10.05 -22.30
CA ASP A 54 6.09 10.23 -21.35
C ASP A 54 4.95 9.21 -21.57
N GLU A 55 4.67 8.85 -22.82
CA GLU A 55 3.69 7.80 -23.20
C GLU A 55 4.17 6.39 -22.81
N GLN A 56 5.45 6.07 -23.01
CA GLN A 56 5.98 4.74 -22.65
C GLN A 56 6.17 4.58 -21.13
N THR A 57 6.46 5.67 -20.42
CA THR A 57 6.52 5.68 -18.96
C THR A 57 5.13 5.64 -18.34
N GLU A 58 4.12 6.25 -18.97
CA GLU A 58 2.70 6.05 -18.64
C GLU A 58 2.30 4.58 -18.79
N LEU A 59 2.56 3.95 -19.95
CA LEU A 59 2.22 2.54 -20.14
C LEU A 59 2.97 1.60 -19.17
N GLN A 60 4.22 1.90 -18.82
CA GLN A 60 4.97 1.14 -17.82
C GLN A 60 4.45 1.36 -16.41
N PHE A 61 4.03 2.58 -16.07
CA PHE A 61 3.39 2.91 -14.80
C PHE A 61 1.98 2.33 -14.71
N GLU A 62 1.23 2.26 -15.80
CA GLU A 62 -0.05 1.54 -15.85
C GLU A 62 0.14 0.03 -15.73
N GLN A 63 1.21 -0.51 -16.32
CA GLN A 63 1.54 -1.94 -16.28
C GLN A 63 2.15 -2.40 -14.95
N TRP A 64 2.92 -1.55 -14.25
CA TRP A 64 3.62 -1.91 -13.01
C TRP A 64 3.21 -1.07 -11.79
N GLY A 65 2.82 0.18 -11.98
CA GLY A 65 2.22 1.04 -10.96
C GLY A 65 0.74 0.77 -10.72
N GLY A 66 0.08 -0.03 -11.57
CA GLY A 66 -1.29 -0.55 -11.37
C GLY A 66 -1.38 -1.93 -10.72
N GLU A 67 -0.26 -2.62 -10.52
CA GLU A 67 -0.21 -3.92 -9.82
C GLU A 67 0.23 -3.79 -8.36
N ALA A 68 0.57 -2.57 -7.93
CA ALA A 68 0.37 -2.15 -6.56
C ALA A 68 -1.07 -1.63 -6.47
N GLY A 69 -1.90 -2.24 -5.62
CA GLY A 69 -3.09 -1.53 -5.12
C GLY A 69 -2.69 -0.15 -4.55
N PRO A 70 -3.65 0.76 -4.30
CA PRO A 70 -3.37 2.13 -3.85
C PRO A 70 -2.25 2.15 -2.82
N GLU A 71 -1.20 2.95 -3.08
CA GLU A 71 0.03 2.79 -2.33
C GLU A 71 -0.17 3.07 -0.81
N PRO A 72 0.50 2.27 0.06
CA PRO A 72 0.61 2.43 1.52
C PRO A 72 1.23 3.75 2.00
N GLY A 73 1.38 4.80 1.18
CA GLY A 73 2.05 6.05 1.58
C GLY A 73 1.34 6.76 2.75
N ASP A 74 0.01 6.65 2.80
CA ASP A 74 -0.83 7.19 3.88
C ASP A 74 -1.27 6.12 4.90
N ALA A 75 -0.88 4.86 4.70
CA ALA A 75 -1.29 3.78 5.59
C ALA A 75 -0.50 3.84 6.91
N ILE A 76 -1.20 4.12 8.00
CA ILE A 76 -0.58 4.18 9.33
C ILE A 76 -0.17 2.76 9.78
N PRO A 77 1.12 2.49 10.02
CA PRO A 77 1.56 1.15 10.40
C PRO A 77 1.08 0.79 11.81
N LEU A 78 0.46 -0.38 11.93
CA LEU A 78 0.03 -0.99 13.17
C LEU A 78 1.11 -1.94 13.68
N ALA A 79 1.45 -1.80 14.95
CA ALA A 79 2.28 -2.78 15.64
C ALA A 79 1.42 -3.93 16.18
N ASN A 80 1.97 -5.16 16.11
CA ASN A 80 1.27 -6.35 16.60
C ASN A 80 0.91 -6.19 18.08
N GLN A 81 -0.34 -6.47 18.42
CA GLN A 81 -0.90 -6.38 19.77
C GLN A 81 -0.90 -4.97 20.40
N VAL A 82 -0.51 -3.93 19.66
CA VAL A 82 -0.50 -2.54 20.15
C VAL A 82 -1.76 -1.83 19.64
N PRO A 83 -2.69 -1.45 20.54
CA PRO A 83 -3.87 -0.69 20.13
C PRO A 83 -3.50 0.77 19.83
N VAL A 84 -3.94 1.26 18.69
CA VAL A 84 -4.02 2.70 18.41
C VAL A 84 -5.28 3.24 19.08
N THR A 85 -5.15 4.33 19.84
CA THR A 85 -6.25 4.89 20.63
C THR A 85 -6.48 6.35 20.29
N GLY A 86 -7.63 6.90 20.71
CA GLY A 86 -7.97 8.30 20.44
C GLY A 86 -8.44 8.56 19.01
N LEU A 87 -8.79 7.52 18.26
CA LEU A 87 -9.21 7.65 16.86
C LEU A 87 -10.54 8.39 16.79
N SER A 88 -10.56 9.44 15.98
CA SER A 88 -11.72 10.31 15.81
C SER A 88 -11.81 10.78 14.36
N GLY A 89 -13.02 10.90 13.85
CA GLY A 89 -13.27 11.27 12.46
C GLY A 89 -14.72 11.69 12.22
N ALA A 90 -14.95 12.37 11.09
CA ALA A 90 -16.28 12.76 10.66
C ALA A 90 -17.00 11.60 9.95
N ALA A 91 -18.31 11.75 9.72
CA ALA A 91 -19.02 10.81 8.85
C ALA A 91 -18.43 10.86 7.43
N GLY A 92 -18.19 9.71 6.83
CA GLY A 92 -17.50 9.55 5.55
C GLY A 92 -15.97 9.64 5.62
N SER A 93 -15.36 9.87 6.80
CA SER A 93 -13.90 9.87 6.89
C SER A 93 -13.35 8.46 6.77
N GLU A 94 -12.30 8.29 5.99
CA GLU A 94 -11.61 7.03 5.78
C GLU A 94 -10.17 7.17 6.25
N VAL A 95 -9.68 6.18 7.00
CA VAL A 95 -8.28 6.13 7.43
C VAL A 95 -7.72 4.76 7.11
N LEU A 96 -6.58 4.73 6.42
CA LEU A 96 -5.91 3.51 6.05
C LEU A 96 -4.82 3.16 7.08
N TYR A 97 -4.76 1.89 7.44
CA TYR A 97 -3.75 1.30 8.31
C TYR A 97 -3.12 0.10 7.64
N SER A 98 -1.91 -0.26 8.04
CA SER A 98 -1.20 -1.43 7.51
C SER A 98 -0.64 -2.30 8.63
N ILE A 99 -0.62 -3.62 8.45
CA ILE A 99 0.05 -4.55 9.37
C ILE A 99 0.81 -5.61 8.59
N THR A 100 2.11 -5.70 8.85
CA THR A 100 2.97 -6.74 8.26
C THR A 100 2.91 -8.00 9.12
N VAL A 101 2.40 -9.08 8.52
CA VAL A 101 2.35 -10.41 9.14
C VAL A 101 3.59 -11.20 8.68
N PRO A 102 4.47 -11.62 9.61
CA PRO A 102 5.63 -12.42 9.25
C PRO A 102 5.21 -13.84 8.84
N GLY A 103 5.99 -14.44 7.94
CA GLY A 103 5.80 -15.83 7.56
C GLY A 103 5.98 -16.79 8.74
N GLY A 104 5.21 -17.87 8.74
CA GLY A 104 5.20 -18.86 9.83
C GLY A 104 4.26 -18.53 10.99
N THR A 105 3.47 -17.45 10.89
CA THR A 105 2.40 -17.16 11.86
C THR A 105 1.35 -18.27 11.84
N SER A 106 1.19 -18.98 12.95
CA SER A 106 0.20 -20.07 13.10
C SER A 106 -1.12 -19.59 13.72
N GLY A 107 -1.20 -18.31 14.11
CA GLY A 107 -2.36 -17.68 14.72
C GLY A 107 -3.26 -16.97 13.70
N PRO A 108 -4.55 -16.77 14.04
CA PRO A 108 -5.44 -15.97 13.20
C PRO A 108 -5.14 -14.48 13.36
N LEU A 109 -5.03 -13.75 12.25
CA LEU A 109 -4.98 -12.29 12.27
C LEU A 109 -6.37 -11.76 12.68
N SER A 110 -6.43 -11.11 13.82
CA SER A 110 -7.63 -10.54 14.43
C SER A 110 -7.47 -9.03 14.52
N ILE A 111 -8.32 -8.30 13.80
CA ILE A 111 -8.42 -6.85 13.87
C ILE A 111 -9.73 -6.48 14.55
N THR A 112 -9.67 -5.61 15.55
CA THR A 112 -10.84 -5.21 16.34
C THR A 112 -10.85 -3.71 16.60
N THR A 113 -12.02 -3.09 16.48
CA THR A 113 -12.27 -1.75 17.01
C THR A 113 -13.11 -1.81 18.27
N THR A 114 -12.76 -1.03 19.29
CA THR A 114 -13.54 -0.95 20.54
C THR A 114 -13.42 0.41 21.24
N GLY A 115 -14.39 0.71 22.11
CA GLY A 115 -14.39 1.91 22.94
C GLY A 115 -14.75 3.18 22.17
N GLY A 116 -14.98 4.27 22.88
CA GLY A 116 -15.44 5.52 22.28
C GLY A 116 -16.92 5.49 21.89
N SER A 117 -17.31 6.30 20.90
CA SER A 117 -18.66 6.38 20.36
C SER A 117 -18.62 6.64 18.85
N GLY A 118 -19.72 6.35 18.16
CA GLY A 118 -19.85 6.53 16.72
C GLY A 118 -20.17 5.22 16.00
N ASP A 119 -20.04 5.25 14.67
CA ASP A 119 -20.32 4.12 13.79
C ASP A 119 -19.16 3.99 12.80
N VAL A 120 -18.43 2.88 12.84
CA VAL A 120 -17.27 2.63 11.98
C VAL A 120 -17.36 1.25 11.35
N SER A 121 -16.98 1.15 10.09
CA SER A 121 -16.78 -0.11 9.38
C SER A 121 -15.30 -0.42 9.26
N LEU A 122 -14.95 -1.70 9.34
CA LEU A 122 -13.62 -2.21 9.05
C LEU A 122 -13.62 -2.98 7.74
N LEU A 123 -12.70 -2.62 6.85
CA LEU A 123 -12.41 -3.36 5.63
C LEU A 123 -10.95 -3.78 5.63
N VAL A 124 -10.68 -5.02 5.23
CA VAL A 124 -9.35 -5.62 5.28
C VAL A 124 -9.09 -6.38 3.99
N SER A 125 -7.96 -6.09 3.36
CA SER A 125 -7.46 -6.77 2.15
C SER A 125 -5.97 -7.07 2.27
N PHE A 126 -5.52 -8.07 1.52
CA PHE A 126 -4.13 -8.52 1.50
C PHE A 126 -3.40 -7.89 0.33
N GLU A 127 -2.22 -7.29 0.58
CA GLU A 127 -1.33 -6.66 -0.41
C GLU A 127 -1.96 -5.57 -1.29
N ALA A 128 -3.20 -5.16 -1.00
CA ALA A 128 -3.92 -4.12 -1.71
C ALA A 128 -4.84 -3.34 -0.76
N GLU A 129 -5.12 -2.09 -1.11
CA GLU A 129 -6.08 -1.28 -0.37
C GLU A 129 -7.49 -1.89 -0.47
N PRO A 130 -8.17 -2.10 0.67
CA PRO A 130 -9.53 -2.61 0.66
C PRO A 130 -10.49 -1.56 0.08
N THR A 131 -11.25 -1.99 -0.92
CA THR A 131 -12.41 -1.26 -1.45
C THR A 131 -13.70 -1.79 -0.83
N THR A 132 -14.86 -1.34 -1.28
CA THR A 132 -16.17 -1.89 -0.86
C THR A 132 -16.31 -3.40 -1.11
N ALA A 133 -15.46 -3.98 -1.97
CA ALA A 133 -15.36 -5.41 -2.26
C ALA A 133 -14.26 -6.14 -1.47
N ALA A 134 -13.78 -5.58 -0.34
CA ALA A 134 -12.71 -6.17 0.46
C ALA A 134 -12.95 -7.64 0.86
N ASP A 135 -11.86 -8.42 0.92
CA ASP A 135 -11.85 -9.86 1.22
C ASP A 135 -12.45 -10.16 2.60
N HIS A 136 -12.21 -9.27 3.56
CA HIS A 136 -12.74 -9.37 4.90
C HIS A 136 -13.29 -8.03 5.36
N ARG A 137 -14.54 -8.01 5.82
CA ARG A 137 -15.16 -6.78 6.35
C ARG A 137 -16.08 -7.04 7.53
N SER A 138 -16.21 -6.03 8.37
CA SER A 138 -17.17 -5.96 9.46
C SER A 138 -17.81 -4.57 9.43
N GLU A 139 -19.13 -4.54 9.26
CA GLU A 139 -19.92 -3.32 9.04
C GLU A 139 -21.11 -3.30 10.00
N ARG A 140 -20.90 -3.72 11.25
CA ARG A 140 -21.98 -3.79 12.23
C ARG A 140 -22.33 -2.38 12.69
N PRO A 141 -23.59 -2.11 13.05
CA PRO A 141 -23.96 -0.82 13.59
C PRO A 141 -23.18 -0.52 14.87
N GLY A 142 -22.39 0.55 14.86
CA GLY A 142 -21.60 1.01 15.99
C GLY A 142 -20.10 0.95 15.73
N ASN A 143 -19.31 0.88 16.79
CA ASN A 143 -17.85 1.00 16.74
C ASN A 143 -17.13 -0.23 17.29
N ASN A 144 -17.83 -1.37 17.32
CA ASN A 144 -17.34 -2.63 17.86
C ASN A 144 -17.22 -3.65 16.74
N GLU A 145 -16.25 -3.43 15.86
CA GLU A 145 -16.02 -4.27 14.70
C GLU A 145 -14.97 -5.33 15.01
N THR A 146 -15.12 -6.50 14.39
CA THR A 146 -14.16 -7.59 14.53
C THR A 146 -14.02 -8.31 13.21
N VAL A 147 -12.80 -8.27 12.68
CA VAL A 147 -12.39 -9.02 11.50
C VAL A 147 -11.40 -10.09 11.93
N ARG A 148 -11.62 -11.34 11.49
CA ARG A 148 -10.70 -12.46 11.73
C ARG A 148 -10.34 -13.14 10.43
N VAL A 149 -9.05 -13.30 10.20
CA VAL A 149 -8.45 -14.06 9.11
C VAL A 149 -7.83 -15.30 9.73
N ASN A 150 -8.43 -16.48 9.50
CA ASN A 150 -8.05 -17.71 10.20
C ASN A 150 -6.67 -18.24 9.81
N ALA A 151 -6.23 -17.98 8.58
CA ALA A 151 -4.93 -18.40 8.06
C ALA A 151 -4.32 -17.23 7.27
N PRO A 152 -3.72 -16.23 7.96
CA PRO A 152 -3.12 -15.10 7.27
C PRO A 152 -1.88 -15.56 6.49
N ALA A 153 -1.80 -15.15 5.23
CA ALA A 153 -0.60 -15.28 4.42
C ALA A 153 0.51 -14.35 4.96
N ALA A 154 1.76 -14.70 4.69
CA ALA A 154 2.88 -13.80 4.98
C ALA A 154 2.81 -12.61 4.03
N GLY A 155 2.82 -11.38 4.55
CA GLY A 155 2.72 -10.18 3.74
C GLY A 155 2.06 -9.03 4.50
N THR A 156 1.73 -7.97 3.77
CA THR A 156 1.11 -6.77 4.35
C THR A 156 -0.40 -6.84 4.18
N TYR A 157 -1.11 -6.71 5.30
CA TYR A 157 -2.55 -6.53 5.33
C TYR A 157 -2.88 -5.06 5.49
N TYR A 158 -3.81 -4.58 4.68
CA TYR A 158 -4.34 -3.23 4.74
C TYR A 158 -5.67 -3.24 5.45
N VAL A 159 -5.85 -2.31 6.38
CA VAL A 159 -7.05 -2.15 7.20
C VAL A 159 -7.57 -0.74 6.98
N LYS A 160 -8.70 -0.60 6.29
CA LYS A 160 -9.39 0.68 6.11
C LYS A 160 -10.50 0.80 7.15
N LEU A 161 -10.45 1.89 7.91
CA LEU A 161 -11.47 2.28 8.86
C LEU A 161 -12.32 3.38 8.23
N VAL A 162 -13.61 3.09 8.04
CA VAL A 162 -14.57 4.01 7.41
C VAL A 162 -15.57 4.46 8.46
N GLY A 163 -15.65 5.76 8.71
CA GLY A 163 -16.65 6.34 9.61
C GLY A 163 -18.01 6.41 8.94
N VAL A 164 -18.89 5.44 9.18
CA VAL A 164 -20.29 5.51 8.73
C VAL A 164 -20.99 6.73 9.37
N ARG A 165 -20.64 7.02 10.62
CA ARG A 165 -21.01 8.25 11.33
C ARG A 165 -19.76 8.86 11.94
N ALA A 166 -19.88 10.11 12.41
CA ALA A 166 -18.83 10.73 13.20
C ALA A 166 -18.50 9.84 14.41
N TYR A 167 -17.21 9.59 14.62
CA TYR A 167 -16.71 8.73 15.68
C TYR A 167 -15.63 9.44 16.49
N SER A 168 -15.48 9.05 17.74
CA SER A 168 -14.52 9.68 18.66
C SER A 168 -14.04 8.71 19.72
N ASN A 169 -12.76 8.81 20.08
CA ASN A 169 -12.10 7.96 21.06
C ASN A 169 -12.19 6.46 20.76
N VAL A 170 -12.29 6.09 19.47
CA VAL A 170 -12.25 4.70 19.04
C VAL A 170 -10.83 4.17 19.19
N ARG A 171 -10.72 2.87 19.47
CA ARG A 171 -9.43 2.17 19.55
C ARG A 171 -9.40 1.07 18.52
N LEU A 172 -8.34 1.00 17.73
CA LEU A 172 -8.09 -0.03 16.74
C LEU A 172 -6.92 -0.90 17.22
N GLN A 173 -7.10 -2.21 17.21
CA GLN A 173 -6.03 -3.16 17.54
C GLN A 173 -5.98 -4.25 16.49
N ALA A 174 -4.78 -4.59 16.05
CA ALA A 174 -4.52 -5.75 15.22
C ALA A 174 -3.57 -6.70 15.96
N ARG A 175 -3.84 -8.00 15.87
CA ARG A 175 -3.00 -9.05 16.44
C ARG A 175 -2.96 -10.26 15.52
N TYR A 176 -1.82 -10.92 15.42
CA TYR A 176 -1.65 -12.18 14.69
C TYR A 176 -0.84 -13.19 15.52
#